data_AF-A0A7C7QEA4-F1
#
_entry.id   AF-A0A7C7QEA4-F1
#
_cell.length_a   1.000
_cell.length_b   1.000
_cell.length_c   1.000
_cell.angle_alpha   90.00
_cell.angle_beta   90.00
_cell.angle_gamma   90.00
#
_symmetry.space_group_name_H-M   'P 1'
#
loop_
_entity.id
_entity.type
_entity.pdbx_description
1 polymer ?
#
loop_
_entity_poly.entity_id
_entity_poly.type
_entity_poly.pdbx_seq_one_letter_code
_entity_poly.pdbx_strand_id
1 'polypeptide(L)'
;MSKSYWKTDWFISLVVVLFFLLVAGTEPLRSLEWQAYDLGVRFSSADPANSDVVVVAIDDAALQELGAWPWPRDILAQATRRISAQRPSVIGFALPFDSAQTPLGKEYLQELKTVLESSPKFRNRKIQRLLREAEIRMDTDQIFARSLSQAGRVVLAMPYLVDKKHPRMGQAQLAEYLQKYTLRDVKGIPDPDSLV
;
A
#
# COMPACT_ATOMS: atom_id res chain seq x y z
N MET A 1 -13.98 -63.17 27.07
CA MET A 1 -14.43 -62.71 25.73
C MET A 1 -13.91 -61.29 25.52
N SER A 2 -12.70 -61.14 24.97
CA SER A 2 -12.11 -59.83 24.66
C SER A 2 -12.64 -59.36 23.31
N LYS A 3 -13.33 -58.22 23.32
CA LYS A 3 -14.02 -57.71 22.14
C LYS A 3 -13.02 -57.09 21.17
N SER A 4 -13.07 -57.57 19.93
CA SER A 4 -12.27 -57.12 18.78
C SER A 4 -12.78 -55.75 18.27
N TYR A 5 -12.64 -54.69 19.06
CA TYR A 5 -13.00 -53.33 18.63
C TYR A 5 -11.94 -52.73 17.69
N TRP A 6 -10.68 -53.12 17.84
CA TRP A 6 -9.56 -52.52 17.09
C TRP A 6 -9.50 -52.83 15.59
N LYS A 7 -10.13 -53.91 15.09
CA LYS A 7 -10.03 -54.28 13.67
C LYS A 7 -11.13 -53.70 12.77
N THR A 8 -12.21 -53.18 13.33
CA THR A 8 -13.35 -52.65 12.56
C THR A 8 -13.30 -51.11 12.46
N ASP A 9 -12.78 -50.44 13.49
CA ASP A 9 -12.74 -48.97 13.57
C ASP A 9 -11.77 -48.34 12.54
N TRP A 10 -10.67 -49.02 12.21
CA TRP A 10 -9.69 -48.52 11.22
C TRP A 10 -10.27 -48.51 9.80
N PHE A 11 -11.11 -49.49 9.45
CA PHE A 11 -11.73 -49.59 8.14
C PHE A 11 -12.77 -48.49 7.93
N ILE A 12 -13.58 -48.20 8.95
CA ILE A 12 -14.54 -47.10 8.91
C ILE A 12 -13.80 -45.77 8.73
N SER A 13 -12.71 -45.56 9.49
CA SER A 13 -11.87 -44.38 9.36
C SER A 13 -11.26 -44.25 7.96
N LEU A 14 -10.75 -45.34 7.38
CA LEU A 14 -10.22 -45.38 6.02
C LEU A 14 -11.27 -45.02 4.97
N VAL A 15 -12.48 -45.57 5.09
CA VAL A 15 -13.59 -45.30 4.17
C VAL A 15 -14.02 -43.84 4.23
N VAL A 16 -14.11 -43.26 5.43
CA VAL A 16 -14.43 -41.84 5.63
C VAL A 16 -13.34 -40.95 5.01
N VAL A 17 -12.06 -41.24 5.27
CA VAL A 17 -10.94 -40.48 4.68
C VAL A 17 -10.95 -40.55 3.16
N LEU A 18 -11.17 -41.73 2.59
CA LEU A 18 -11.22 -41.93 1.14
C LEU A 18 -12.43 -41.21 0.50
N PHE A 19 -13.57 -41.22 1.18
CA PHE A 19 -14.76 -40.47 0.75
C PHE A 19 -14.48 -38.96 0.70
N PHE A 20 -13.93 -38.39 1.78
CA PHE A 20 -13.57 -36.97 1.79
C PHE A 20 -12.49 -36.63 0.74
N LEU A 21 -11.50 -37.50 0.53
CA LEU A 21 -10.50 -37.33 -0.55
C LEU A 21 -11.12 -37.28 -1.95
N LEU A 22 -12.11 -38.14 -2.22
CA LEU A 22 -12.80 -38.18 -3.51
C LEU A 22 -13.67 -36.95 -3.73
N VAL A 23 -14.30 -36.43 -2.67
CA VAL A 23 -15.26 -35.31 -2.78
C VAL A 23 -14.57 -33.94 -2.60
N ALA A 24 -13.37 -33.88 -2.03
CA ALA A 24 -12.64 -32.63 -1.73
C ALA A 24 -12.36 -31.73 -2.94
N GLY A 25 -12.31 -32.28 -4.14
CA GLY A 25 -12.11 -31.52 -5.38
C GLY A 25 -13.40 -31.11 -6.10
N THR A 26 -14.57 -31.40 -5.53
CA THR A 26 -15.86 -31.20 -6.20
C THR A 26 -16.51 -29.86 -5.80
N GLU A 27 -17.18 -29.21 -6.75
CA GLU A 27 -17.94 -27.96 -6.54
C GLU A 27 -18.88 -27.94 -5.31
N PRO A 28 -19.65 -29.00 -4.98
CA PRO A 28 -20.51 -28.98 -3.79
C PRO A 28 -19.74 -28.85 -2.47
N LEU A 29 -18.54 -29.43 -2.36
CA LEU A 29 -17.75 -29.33 -1.12
C LEU A 29 -17.12 -27.95 -0.97
N ARG A 30 -16.72 -27.31 -2.09
CA ARG A 30 -16.25 -25.92 -2.13
C ARG A 30 -17.36 -24.92 -1.76
N SER A 31 -18.60 -25.15 -2.22
CA SER A 31 -19.73 -24.31 -1.81
C SER A 31 -20.02 -24.43 -0.31
N LEU A 32 -19.90 -25.64 0.24
CA LEU A 32 -20.07 -25.88 1.68
C LEU A 32 -18.94 -25.23 2.50
N GLU A 33 -17.71 -25.23 1.98
CA GLU A 33 -16.57 -24.51 2.55
C GLU A 33 -16.84 -23.00 2.60
N TRP A 34 -17.31 -22.38 1.50
CA TRP A 34 -17.64 -20.95 1.49
C TRP A 34 -18.76 -20.60 2.47
N GLN A 35 -19.79 -21.43 2.57
CA GLN A 35 -20.86 -21.23 3.55
C GLN A 35 -20.34 -21.37 4.99
N ALA A 36 -19.51 -22.37 5.26
CA ALA A 36 -18.90 -22.56 6.56
C ALA A 36 -17.96 -21.40 6.92
N TYR A 37 -17.22 -20.88 5.93
CA TYR A 37 -16.37 -19.69 6.08
C TYR A 37 -17.20 -18.45 6.40
N ASP A 38 -18.25 -18.16 5.62
CA ASP A 38 -19.14 -17.01 5.85
C ASP A 38 -19.82 -17.10 7.22
N LEU A 39 -20.24 -18.31 7.62
CA LEU A 39 -20.82 -18.56 8.93
C LEU A 39 -19.79 -18.34 10.03
N GLY A 40 -18.57 -18.83 9.83
CA GLY A 40 -17.44 -18.62 10.71
C GLY A 40 -17.09 -17.13 10.87
N VAL A 41 -17.07 -16.36 9.79
CA VAL A 41 -16.84 -14.91 9.82
C VAL A 41 -17.96 -14.19 10.58
N ARG A 42 -19.23 -14.55 10.33
CA ARG A 42 -20.40 -13.98 11.01
C ARG A 42 -20.43 -14.27 12.50
N PHE A 43 -19.97 -15.46 12.92
CA PHE A 43 -19.90 -15.85 14.33
C PHE A 43 -18.57 -15.53 14.99
N SER A 44 -17.54 -15.20 14.21
CA SER A 44 -16.34 -14.58 14.76
C SER A 44 -16.75 -13.23 15.33
N SER A 45 -16.27 -12.91 16.52
CA SER A 45 -16.41 -11.58 17.10
C SER A 45 -15.68 -10.60 16.19
N ALA A 46 -16.39 -10.01 15.23
CA ALA A 46 -15.95 -8.79 14.59
C ALA A 46 -16.09 -7.71 15.66
N ASP A 47 -14.99 -7.36 16.32
CA ASP A 47 -14.96 -6.13 17.10
C ASP A 47 -15.55 -5.02 16.23
N PRO A 48 -16.51 -4.22 16.75
CA PRO A 48 -17.11 -3.16 15.96
C PRO A 48 -16.01 -2.27 15.39
N ALA A 49 -16.14 -1.92 14.11
CA ALA A 49 -15.16 -1.09 13.44
C ALA A 49 -14.89 0.17 14.28
N ASN A 50 -13.61 0.43 14.56
CA ASN A 50 -13.23 1.56 15.38
C ASN A 50 -13.68 2.86 14.70
N SER A 51 -14.59 3.60 15.35
CA SER A 51 -15.16 4.85 14.83
C SER A 51 -14.12 5.96 14.65
N ASP A 52 -12.94 5.83 15.26
CA ASP A 52 -11.84 6.79 15.15
C ASP A 52 -10.99 6.58 13.89
N VAL A 53 -11.22 5.50 13.13
CA VAL A 53 -10.48 5.16 11.92
C VAL A 53 -11.36 5.33 10.69
N VAL A 54 -10.92 6.20 9.77
CA VAL A 54 -11.58 6.41 8.48
C VAL A 54 -10.69 5.91 7.35
N VAL A 55 -11.23 5.00 6.53
CA VAL A 55 -10.56 4.49 5.32
C VAL A 55 -11.03 5.31 4.12
N VAL A 56 -10.09 5.96 3.44
CA VAL A 56 -10.34 6.64 2.17
C VAL A 56 -9.88 5.73 1.05
N ALA A 57 -10.82 5.09 0.37
CA ALA A 57 -10.55 4.16 -0.73
C ALA A 57 -10.41 4.90 -2.07
N ILE A 58 -9.65 4.29 -2.99
CA ILE A 58 -9.70 4.61 -4.42
C ILE A 58 -10.67 3.60 -5.01
N ASP A 59 -11.92 4.01 -5.22
CA ASP A 59 -12.99 3.16 -5.72
C ASP A 59 -13.35 3.47 -7.18
N ASP A 60 -14.26 2.68 -7.74
CA ASP A 60 -14.67 2.83 -9.14
C ASP A 60 -15.29 4.21 -9.41
N ALA A 61 -16.02 4.79 -8.44
CA ALA A 61 -16.59 6.12 -8.56
C ALA A 61 -15.48 7.18 -8.67
N ALA A 62 -14.46 7.12 -7.82
CA ALA A 62 -13.33 8.02 -7.89
C ALA A 62 -12.53 7.86 -9.21
N LEU A 63 -12.39 6.64 -9.72
CA LEU A 63 -11.74 6.39 -11.01
C LEU A 63 -12.55 6.93 -12.20
N GLN A 64 -13.88 6.89 -12.12
CA GLN A 64 -14.75 7.48 -13.14
C GLN A 64 -14.67 9.01 -13.15
N GLU A 65 -14.58 9.63 -11.97
CA GLU A 65 -14.51 11.10 -11.84
C GLU A 65 -13.12 11.68 -12.11
N LEU A 66 -12.07 11.06 -11.58
CA LEU A 66 -10.69 11.58 -11.62
C LEU A 66 -9.83 10.95 -12.73
N GLY A 67 -10.33 9.88 -13.35
CA GLY A 67 -9.64 9.13 -14.40
C GLY A 67 -8.86 7.93 -13.88
N ALA A 68 -8.16 7.28 -14.81
CA ALA A 68 -7.45 6.04 -14.54
C ALA A 68 -6.25 6.24 -13.58
N TRP A 69 -6.04 5.25 -12.71
CA TRP A 69 -4.86 5.14 -11.86
C TRP A 69 -3.63 4.69 -12.68
N PRO A 70 -2.38 5.09 -12.35
CA PRO A 70 -1.97 5.96 -11.24
C PRO A 70 -2.20 7.45 -11.51
N TRP A 71 -2.83 8.12 -10.54
CA TRP A 71 -3.05 9.55 -10.61
C TRP A 71 -1.73 10.34 -10.44
N PRO A 72 -1.66 11.57 -10.98
CA PRO A 72 -0.56 12.46 -10.66
C PRO A 72 -0.60 12.87 -9.17
N ARG A 73 0.59 13.07 -8.58
CA ARG A 73 0.72 13.33 -7.13
C ARG A 73 0.06 14.62 -6.66
N ASP A 74 -0.28 15.55 -7.55
CA ASP A 74 -1.02 16.76 -7.22
C ASP A 74 -2.47 16.47 -6.81
N ILE A 75 -3.11 15.44 -7.37
CA ILE A 75 -4.42 14.93 -6.93
C ILE A 75 -4.33 14.41 -5.50
N LEU A 76 -3.30 13.61 -5.20
CA LEU A 76 -3.04 13.12 -3.84
C LEU A 76 -2.76 14.28 -2.89
N ALA A 77 -2.03 15.32 -3.34
CA ALA A 77 -1.77 16.52 -2.54
C ALA A 77 -3.04 17.29 -2.19
N GLN A 78 -4.01 17.36 -3.11
CA GLN A 78 -5.33 17.95 -2.87
C GLN A 78 -6.11 17.14 -1.83
N ALA A 79 -6.12 15.81 -1.96
CA ALA A 79 -6.73 14.92 -0.98
C ALA A 79 -6.10 15.11 0.42
N THR A 80 -4.77 15.11 0.52
CA THR A 80 -4.03 15.36 1.77
C THR A 80 -4.47 16.68 2.42
N ARG A 81 -4.57 17.76 1.65
CA ARG A 81 -4.99 19.08 2.19
C ARG A 81 -6.42 19.04 2.73
N ARG A 82 -7.36 18.39 2.01
CA ARG A 82 -8.75 18.27 2.45
C ARG A 82 -8.88 17.42 3.71
N ILE A 83 -8.16 16.31 3.79
CA ILE A 83 -8.13 15.43 4.97
C ILE A 83 -7.49 16.18 6.16
N SER A 84 -6.34 16.82 5.93
CA SER A 84 -5.64 17.61 6.96
C SER A 84 -6.49 18.74 7.53
N ALA A 85 -7.35 19.37 6.72
CA ALA A 85 -8.27 20.40 7.18
C ALA A 85 -9.25 19.92 8.28
N GLN A 86 -9.54 18.62 8.33
CA GLN A 86 -10.36 17.98 9.37
C GLN A 86 -9.58 17.68 10.66
N ARG A 87 -8.27 17.98 10.69
CA ARG A 87 -7.37 17.82 11.85
C ARG A 87 -7.34 16.38 12.43
N PRO A 88 -7.12 15.34 11.61
CA PRO A 88 -6.97 13.98 12.12
C PRO A 88 -5.73 13.86 13.03
N SER A 89 -5.74 12.89 13.94
CA SER A 89 -4.58 12.56 14.78
C SER A 89 -3.38 12.09 13.97
N VAL A 90 -3.61 11.38 12.86
CA VAL A 90 -2.58 10.91 11.92
C VAL A 90 -3.21 10.64 10.55
N ILE A 91 -2.45 10.83 9.47
CA ILE A 91 -2.82 10.43 8.10
C ILE A 91 -1.90 9.29 7.68
N GLY A 92 -2.46 8.12 7.38
CA GLY A 92 -1.71 6.98 6.84
C GLY A 92 -1.91 6.84 5.34
N PHE A 93 -0.81 6.69 4.58
CA PHE A 93 -0.87 6.28 3.18
C PHE A 93 -0.39 4.84 3.04
N ALA A 94 -1.25 3.98 2.53
CA ALA A 94 -0.92 2.58 2.21
C ALA A 94 -0.24 2.40 0.84
N LEU A 95 -0.11 3.48 0.06
CA LEU A 95 0.49 3.46 -1.27
C LEU A 95 2.02 3.52 -1.21
N PRO A 96 2.74 2.76 -2.04
CA PRO A 96 4.18 2.91 -2.17
C PRO A 96 4.52 4.21 -2.92
N PHE A 97 5.38 5.02 -2.30
CA PHE A 97 5.95 6.27 -2.87
C PHE A 97 7.47 6.12 -3.05
N ASP A 98 7.91 4.97 -3.57
CA ASP A 98 9.31 4.56 -3.69
C ASP A 98 9.99 5.00 -4.99
N SER A 99 9.21 5.53 -5.93
CA SER A 99 9.67 6.00 -7.23
C SER A 99 9.19 7.43 -7.49
N ALA A 100 10.07 8.23 -8.09
CA ALA A 100 9.73 9.56 -8.57
C ALA A 100 8.74 9.46 -9.72
N GLN A 101 7.70 10.29 -9.69
CA GLN A 101 6.78 10.44 -10.81
C GLN A 101 7.33 11.54 -11.72
N THR A 102 8.19 11.17 -12.66
CA THR A 102 8.65 12.11 -13.70
C THR A 102 7.63 12.13 -14.84
N PRO A 103 6.89 13.23 -15.07
CA PRO A 103 6.05 13.34 -16.25
C PRO A 103 6.96 13.52 -17.48
N LEU A 104 6.65 12.85 -18.59
CA LEU A 104 7.35 13.03 -19.88
C LEU A 104 7.55 14.52 -20.24
N GLY A 105 6.58 15.38 -19.89
CA GLY A 105 6.66 16.82 -20.16
C GLY A 105 7.79 17.54 -19.42
N LYS A 106 8.25 17.07 -18.26
CA LYS A 106 9.35 17.72 -17.52
C LYS A 106 10.67 17.64 -18.29
N GLU A 107 10.92 16.52 -18.95
CA GLU A 107 12.13 16.32 -19.78
C GLU A 107 12.12 17.27 -20.99
N TYR A 108 10.99 17.35 -21.71
CA TYR A 108 10.85 18.30 -22.83
C TYR A 108 10.97 19.76 -22.39
N LEU A 109 10.49 20.13 -21.19
CA LEU A 109 10.66 21.49 -20.67
C LEU A 109 12.13 21.81 -20.37
N GLN A 110 12.89 20.85 -19.86
CA GLN A 110 14.33 21.01 -19.61
C GLN A 110 15.12 21.13 -20.92
N GLU A 111 14.77 20.34 -21.94
CA GLU A 111 15.36 20.47 -23.26
C GLU A 111 15.05 21.84 -23.87
N LEU A 112 13.79 22.28 -23.84
CA LEU A 112 13.37 23.58 -24.33
C LEU A 112 14.09 24.72 -23.61
N LYS A 113 14.28 24.61 -22.28
CA LYS A 113 15.06 25.56 -21.47
C LYS A 113 16.49 25.68 -21.99
N THR A 114 17.13 24.55 -22.24
CA THR A 114 18.51 24.47 -22.73
C THR A 114 18.67 25.12 -24.11
N VAL A 115 17.72 24.87 -25.03
CA VAL A 115 17.70 25.47 -26.36
C VAL A 115 17.48 27.00 -26.29
N LEU A 116 16.60 27.46 -25.38
CA LEU A 116 16.32 28.88 -25.21
C LEU A 116 17.47 29.64 -24.54
N GLU A 117 18.19 29.01 -23.61
CA GLU A 117 19.33 29.60 -22.92
C GLU A 117 20.58 29.72 -23.82
N SER A 118 20.78 28.75 -24.72
CA SER A 118 21.89 28.72 -25.67
C SER A 118 21.75 29.70 -26.83
N SER A 119 20.54 30.21 -27.09
CA SER A 119 20.27 31.14 -28.21
C SER A 119 19.94 32.57 -27.74
N PRO A 120 20.85 33.55 -27.89
CA PRO A 120 20.62 34.94 -27.49
C PRO A 120 19.38 35.58 -28.15
N LYS A 121 19.01 35.13 -29.35
CA LYS A 121 17.84 35.59 -30.12
C LYS A 121 16.50 35.28 -29.44
N PHE A 122 16.43 34.23 -28.63
CA PHE A 122 15.19 33.79 -27.97
C PHE A 122 15.14 34.15 -26.48
N ARG A 123 16.06 35.02 -26.01
CA ARG A 123 16.14 35.48 -24.62
C ARG A 123 14.99 36.45 -24.31
N ASN A 124 13.81 35.89 -24.04
CA ASN A 124 12.62 36.63 -23.68
C ASN A 124 12.24 36.37 -22.20
N ARG A 125 12.17 37.45 -21.39
CA ARG A 125 11.83 37.36 -19.96
C ARG A 125 10.47 36.71 -19.72
N LYS A 126 9.48 36.93 -20.59
CA LYS A 126 8.14 36.33 -20.49
C LYS A 126 8.20 34.81 -20.69
N ILE A 127 8.94 34.35 -21.70
CA ILE A 127 9.13 32.92 -21.98
C ILE A 127 9.85 32.23 -20.81
N GLN A 128 10.94 32.82 -20.32
CA GLN A 128 11.66 32.28 -19.16
C GLN A 128 10.79 32.21 -17.90
N ARG A 129 9.92 33.20 -17.67
CA ARG A 129 8.98 33.17 -16.55
C ARG A 129 7.96 32.05 -16.72
N LEU A 130 7.36 31.92 -17.90
CA LEU A 130 6.37 30.87 -18.20
C LEU A 130 6.99 29.48 -18.06
N LEU A 131 8.23 29.29 -18.51
CA LEU A 131 8.93 28.02 -18.42
C LEU A 131 9.22 27.62 -16.96
N ARG A 132 9.69 28.58 -16.14
CA ARG A 132 9.85 28.35 -14.70
C ARG A 132 8.52 28.02 -14.01
N GLU A 133 7.46 28.73 -14.38
CA GLU A 133 6.13 28.50 -13.81
C GLU A 133 5.56 27.13 -14.22
N ALA A 134 5.81 26.70 -15.46
CA ALA A 134 5.45 25.37 -15.93
C ALA A 134 6.25 24.28 -15.20
N GLU A 135 7.57 24.44 -15.07
CA GLU A 135 8.45 23.51 -14.35
C GLU A 135 7.98 23.31 -12.90
N ILE A 136 7.66 24.39 -12.19
CA ILE A 136 7.16 24.33 -10.81
C ILE A 136 5.79 23.65 -10.73
N ARG A 137 4.87 23.95 -11.66
CA ARG A 137 3.52 23.37 -11.65
C ARG A 137 3.49 21.89 -12.04
N MET A 138 4.44 21.45 -12.85
CA MET A 138 4.55 20.07 -13.30
C MET A 138 5.33 19.18 -12.33
N ASP A 139 5.97 19.75 -11.31
CA ASP A 139 6.61 18.99 -10.24
C ASP A 139 5.58 18.51 -9.21
N THR A 140 4.78 17.53 -9.62
CA THR A 140 3.69 16.95 -8.80
C THR A 140 4.23 16.31 -7.52
N ASP A 141 5.40 15.69 -7.57
CA ASP A 141 6.10 15.10 -6.41
C ASP A 141 6.41 16.18 -5.36
N GLN A 142 6.96 17.32 -5.77
CA GLN A 142 7.23 18.42 -4.85
C GLN A 142 5.95 19.02 -4.26
N ILE A 143 4.89 19.13 -5.05
CA ILE A 143 3.56 19.59 -4.59
C ILE A 143 3.02 18.64 -3.51
N PHE A 144 3.15 17.33 -3.72
CA PHE A 144 2.72 16.32 -2.75
C PHE A 144 3.57 16.33 -1.49
N ALA A 145 4.90 16.31 -1.62
CA ALA A 145 5.82 16.36 -0.48
C ALA A 145 5.55 17.58 0.43
N ARG A 146 5.28 18.76 -0.14
CA ARG A 146 4.89 19.95 0.63
C ARG A 146 3.57 19.75 1.37
N SER A 147 2.57 19.12 0.73
CA SER A 147 1.29 18.85 1.38
C SER A 147 1.42 17.90 2.58
N LEU A 148 2.31 16.90 2.49
CA LEU A 148 2.58 15.98 3.59
C LEU A 148 3.29 16.71 4.74
N SER A 149 4.30 17.52 4.41
CA SER A 149 5.02 18.34 5.39
C SER A 149 4.08 19.32 6.12
N GLN A 150 3.15 19.95 5.40
CA GLN A 150 2.16 20.85 5.97
C GLN A 150 1.11 20.13 6.83
N ALA A 151 0.73 18.90 6.49
CA ALA A 151 -0.16 18.09 7.31
C ALA A 151 0.52 17.62 8.62
N GLY A 152 1.85 17.48 8.61
CA GLY A 152 2.66 17.21 9.79
C GLY A 152 2.63 15.75 10.24
N ARG A 153 1.49 15.27 10.72
CA ARG A 153 1.35 13.88 11.24
C ARG A 153 0.96 12.92 10.13
N VAL A 154 1.94 12.54 9.32
CA VAL A 154 1.74 11.62 8.19
C VAL A 154 2.65 10.41 8.32
N VAL A 155 2.11 9.22 8.05
CA VAL A 155 2.84 7.95 7.97
C VAL A 155 2.71 7.41 6.54
N LEU A 156 3.85 7.03 5.95
CA LEU A 156 3.92 6.47 4.61
C LEU A 156 4.23 4.98 4.68
N ALA A 157 3.63 4.19 3.79
CA ALA A 157 3.99 2.80 3.62
C ALA A 157 5.45 2.68 3.15
N MET A 158 6.20 1.83 3.84
CA MET A 158 7.54 1.42 3.42
C MET A 158 7.46 -0.02 2.94
N PRO A 159 7.48 -0.28 1.61
CA PRO A 159 7.43 -1.64 1.11
C PRO A 159 8.70 -2.39 1.53
N TYR A 160 8.54 -3.58 2.13
CA TYR A 160 9.65 -4.46 2.43
C TYR A 160 9.98 -5.31 1.20
N LEU A 161 11.05 -4.96 0.49
CA LEU A 161 11.54 -5.75 -0.63
C LEU A 161 12.48 -6.84 -0.09
N VAL A 162 11.98 -8.08 0.01
CA VAL A 162 12.81 -9.25 0.30
C VAL A 162 13.70 -9.52 -0.92
N ASP A 163 14.97 -9.13 -0.85
CA ASP A 163 15.95 -9.53 -1.86
C ASP A 163 16.23 -11.02 -1.73
N LYS A 164 15.66 -11.82 -2.65
CA LYS A 164 15.89 -13.27 -2.71
C LYS A 164 17.35 -13.66 -2.91
N LYS A 165 18.22 -12.73 -3.35
CA LYS A 165 19.67 -12.97 -3.54
C LYS A 165 20.50 -12.69 -2.29
N HIS A 166 19.97 -11.96 -1.30
CA HIS A 166 20.68 -11.65 -0.06
C HIS A 166 19.78 -11.93 1.16
N PRO A 167 19.59 -13.21 1.55
CA PRO A 167 18.60 -13.61 2.55
C PRO A 167 18.84 -13.04 3.96
N ARG A 168 20.05 -12.53 4.24
CA ARG A 168 20.42 -11.89 5.50
C ARG A 168 21.54 -10.88 5.24
N MET A 169 21.20 -9.64 4.91
CA MET A 169 22.07 -8.57 5.38
C MET A 169 21.77 -8.42 6.87
N GLY A 170 22.72 -8.79 7.74
CA GLY A 170 22.63 -8.50 9.17
C GLY A 170 22.28 -7.02 9.38
N GLN A 171 21.53 -6.71 10.45
CA GLN A 171 20.97 -5.38 10.79
C GLN A 171 21.32 -4.31 9.75
N ALA A 172 20.56 -4.27 8.64
CA ALA A 172 20.78 -3.27 7.62
C ALA A 172 20.76 -1.90 8.32
N GLN A 173 21.91 -1.22 8.37
CA GLN A 173 22.01 0.08 9.02
C GLN A 173 21.09 1.01 8.24
N LEU A 174 19.93 1.30 8.83
CA LEU A 174 19.01 2.30 8.32
C LEU A 174 19.80 3.58 8.15
N ALA A 175 19.61 4.25 7.01
CA ALA A 175 20.20 5.57 6.81
C ALA A 175 19.84 6.50 7.97
N GLU A 176 20.75 7.40 8.34
CA GLU A 176 20.62 8.24 9.55
C GLU A 176 19.30 9.02 9.60
N TYR A 177 18.81 9.46 8.43
CA TYR A 177 17.52 10.16 8.32
C TYR A 177 16.32 9.27 8.65
N LEU A 178 16.39 7.96 8.44
CA LEU A 178 15.35 7.00 8.81
C LEU A 178 15.38 6.68 10.30
N GLN A 179 16.58 6.61 10.89
CA GLN A 179 16.75 6.36 12.33
C GLN A 179 16.05 7.42 13.20
N LYS A 180 15.97 8.66 12.70
CA LYS A 180 15.23 9.75 13.37
C LYS A 180 13.75 9.45 13.56
N TYR A 181 13.14 8.69 12.64
CA TYR A 181 11.70 8.40 12.63
C TYR A 181 11.36 6.99 13.13
N THR A 182 12.36 6.23 13.61
CA THR A 182 12.15 4.92 14.20
C THR A 182 11.31 5.04 15.48
N LEU A 183 10.18 4.33 15.52
CA LEU A 183 9.37 4.20 16.72
C LEU A 183 10.14 3.35 17.75
N ARG A 184 10.47 3.93 18.91
CA ARG A 184 11.27 3.27 19.96
C ARG A 184 10.44 2.52 20.99
N ASP A 185 9.15 2.84 21.10
CA ASP A 185 8.24 2.30 22.11
C ASP A 185 6.98 1.76 21.44
N VAL A 186 7.15 0.66 20.70
CA VAL A 186 6.04 -0.05 20.06
C VAL A 186 5.65 -1.21 20.97
N LYS A 187 4.44 -1.17 21.53
CA LYS A 187 3.87 -2.32 22.26
C LYS A 187 3.38 -3.37 21.27
N GLY A 188 3.62 -4.65 21.56
CA GLY A 188 3.16 -5.77 20.72
C GLY A 188 4.07 -6.12 19.55
N ILE A 189 5.38 -5.82 19.62
CA ILE A 189 6.36 -6.37 18.69
C ILE A 189 6.32 -7.89 18.83
N PRO A 190 6.02 -8.65 17.75
CA PRO A 190 6.08 -10.11 17.79
C PRO A 190 7.48 -10.55 18.20
N ASP A 191 7.59 -11.51 19.10
CA ASP A 191 8.87 -12.10 19.46
C ASP A 191 9.54 -12.61 18.17
N PRO A 192 10.73 -12.12 17.79
CA PRO A 192 11.39 -12.52 16.55
C PRO A 192 11.63 -14.04 16.46
N ASP A 193 11.66 -14.75 17.59
CA ASP A 193 11.81 -16.21 17.65
C ASP A 193 10.46 -16.97 17.64
N SER A 194 9.33 -16.26 17.69
CA SER A 194 7.98 -16.88 17.64
C SER A 194 7.51 -17.25 16.22
N LEU A 195 8.29 -16.90 15.19
CA LEU A 195 7.99 -17.18 13.78
C LEU A 195 8.79 -18.37 13.21
N VAL A 196 9.33 -19.25 14.07
CA VAL A 196 10.00 -20.50 13.67
C VAL A 196 9.10 -21.70 13.90
#